data_AF-A0A0F9GMQ1-F1
#
_entry.id   AF-A0A0F9GMQ1-F1
#
_cell.length_a   1.000
_cell.length_b   1.000
_cell.length_c   1.000
_cell.angle_alpha   90.00
_cell.angle_beta   90.00
_cell.angle_gamma   90.00
#
_symmetry.space_group_name_H-M   'P 1'
#
loop_
_entity.id
_entity.type
_entity.pdbx_description
1 polymer ?
#
loop_
_entity_poly.entity_id
_entity_poly.type
_entity_poly.pdbx_seq_one_letter_code
_entity_poly.pdbx_strand_id
1 'polypeptide(L)'
;MTKKILNFYASVETIVTQLVRLIVSVTSFSIGELAPLTAPLAPSFSIYLAMSERLHMPAYIALIAAGTIEIVGMYSAKISVRCYRWNSGRGKSEAAVPQGLSIAMTGIFYLVVLSMALTIELIPSLVSLIFPMFTLISIAVYVNMAIDQNLRKLEIDKTNDIADRKVKTGLTVEIKQAKIYLETVRDNISQAQQAATDNATEAQQQAQQLGDEIDIQAAKLEALTVKETKLKADIVQLQKQRKSEKSATATDAPTATGDDTTQQARSILTEIRRNGSEISGAELGRRLGKSGTLGRKLKNELWDEAATEGETIAQPNGKMEAN
;
A
#
# COMPACT_ATOMS: atom_id res chain seq x y z
N MET A 1 -51.13 -41.71 -19.93
CA MET A 1 -50.51 -41.59 -21.27
C MET A 1 -49.51 -40.43 -21.34
N THR A 2 -49.88 -39.25 -20.82
CA THR A 2 -49.05 -38.03 -20.74
C THR A 2 -47.65 -38.19 -20.12
N LYS A 3 -47.49 -38.93 -19.01
CA LYS A 3 -46.16 -39.16 -18.40
C LYS A 3 -45.16 -39.89 -19.32
N LYS A 4 -45.61 -40.84 -20.13
CA LYS A 4 -44.74 -41.58 -21.07
C LYS A 4 -44.25 -40.68 -22.21
N ILE A 5 -45.12 -39.78 -22.66
CA ILE A 5 -44.81 -38.80 -23.70
C ILE A 5 -43.79 -37.78 -23.18
N LEU A 6 -43.98 -37.26 -21.96
CA LEU A 6 -43.01 -36.32 -21.35
C LEU A 6 -41.61 -36.93 -21.20
N ASN A 7 -41.53 -38.18 -20.74
CA ASN A 7 -40.25 -38.88 -20.60
C ASN A 7 -39.55 -39.10 -21.94
N PHE A 8 -40.31 -39.38 -23.01
CA PHE A 8 -39.75 -39.52 -24.35
C PHE A 8 -39.12 -38.20 -24.84
N TYR A 9 -39.81 -37.07 -24.67
CA TYR A 9 -39.27 -35.77 -25.07
C TYR A 9 -38.02 -35.38 -24.26
N ALA A 10 -38.00 -35.64 -22.95
CA ALA A 10 -36.81 -35.40 -22.12
C ALA A 10 -35.61 -36.25 -22.56
N SER A 11 -35.84 -37.51 -22.95
CA SER A 11 -34.79 -38.35 -23.53
C SER A 11 -34.30 -37.84 -24.88
N VAL A 12 -35.21 -37.42 -25.77
CA VAL A 12 -34.85 -36.85 -27.08
C VAL A 12 -34.06 -35.55 -26.92
N GLU A 13 -34.47 -34.65 -26.02
CA GLU A 13 -33.77 -33.40 -25.73
C GLU A 13 -32.36 -33.66 -25.19
N THR A 14 -32.21 -34.65 -24.30
CA THR A 14 -30.90 -35.06 -23.78
C THR A 14 -30.01 -35.57 -24.91
N ILE A 15 -30.54 -36.42 -25.79
CA ILE A 15 -29.82 -36.96 -26.95
C ILE A 15 -29.40 -35.82 -27.88
N VAL A 16 -30.32 -34.93 -28.26
CA VAL A 16 -30.06 -33.79 -29.14
C VAL A 16 -29.01 -32.86 -28.53
N THR A 17 -29.11 -32.55 -27.25
CA THR A 17 -28.15 -31.69 -26.54
C THR A 17 -26.75 -32.33 -26.50
N GLN A 18 -26.68 -33.65 -26.27
CA GLN A 18 -25.40 -34.37 -26.34
C GLN A 18 -24.82 -34.39 -27.75
N LEU A 19 -25.67 -34.53 -28.78
CA LEU A 19 -25.27 -34.51 -30.19
C LEU A 19 -24.76 -33.13 -30.61
N VAL A 20 -25.42 -32.05 -30.19
CA VAL A 20 -24.96 -30.67 -30.41
C VAL A 20 -23.62 -30.43 -29.70
N ARG A 21 -23.47 -30.88 -28.44
CA ARG A 21 -22.19 -30.78 -27.72
C ARG A 21 -21.08 -31.58 -28.39
N LEU A 22 -21.40 -32.75 -28.95
CA LEU A 22 -20.48 -33.55 -29.74
C LEU A 22 -19.99 -32.78 -30.97
N ILE A 23 -20.93 -32.24 -31.76
CA ILE A 23 -20.64 -31.44 -32.96
C ILE A 23 -19.75 -30.25 -32.58
N VAL A 24 -20.14 -29.45 -31.57
CA VAL A 24 -19.36 -28.29 -31.13
C VAL A 24 -17.96 -28.71 -30.64
N SER A 25 -17.86 -29.80 -29.89
CA SER A 25 -16.57 -30.34 -29.42
C SER A 25 -15.67 -30.79 -30.58
N VAL A 26 -16.27 -31.29 -31.66
CA VAL A 26 -15.58 -31.74 -32.88
C VAL A 26 -15.28 -30.58 -33.83
N THR A 27 -15.98 -29.46 -33.77
CA THR A 27 -15.66 -28.27 -34.59
C THR A 27 -14.68 -27.32 -33.90
N SER A 28 -14.52 -27.42 -32.57
CA SER A 28 -13.59 -26.58 -31.78
C SER A 28 -12.12 -27.05 -31.86
N PHE A 29 -11.60 -27.34 -33.05
CA PHE A 29 -10.22 -27.80 -33.25
C PHE A 29 -9.23 -26.65 -33.49
N SER A 30 -8.05 -26.75 -32.87
CA SER A 30 -6.87 -25.95 -33.20
C SER A 30 -6.03 -26.69 -34.26
N ILE A 31 -5.47 -25.93 -35.22
CA ILE A 31 -4.71 -26.43 -36.39
C ILE A 31 -3.53 -27.36 -36.00
N GLY A 32 -3.01 -27.27 -34.77
CA GLY A 32 -1.93 -28.15 -34.28
C GLY A 32 -2.32 -29.59 -33.95
N GLU A 33 -3.62 -29.94 -33.93
CA GLU A 33 -4.13 -31.27 -33.55
C GLU A 33 -4.65 -32.09 -34.75
N LEU A 34 -4.24 -31.76 -35.99
CA LEU A 34 -4.81 -32.31 -37.23
C LEU A 34 -4.41 -33.75 -37.59
N ALA A 35 -3.36 -34.33 -37.01
CA ALA A 35 -2.88 -35.66 -37.40
C ALA A 35 -3.90 -36.82 -37.18
N PRO A 36 -4.74 -36.83 -36.13
CA PRO A 36 -5.80 -37.83 -35.96
C PRO A 36 -7.02 -37.62 -36.87
N LEU A 37 -7.14 -36.47 -37.57
CA LEU A 37 -8.34 -36.12 -38.35
C LEU A 37 -8.47 -36.86 -39.69
N THR A 38 -7.43 -37.52 -40.19
CA THR A 38 -7.53 -38.29 -41.45
C THR A 38 -7.87 -39.76 -41.23
N ALA A 39 -7.77 -40.26 -39.98
CA ALA A 39 -7.97 -41.68 -39.68
C ALA A 39 -9.40 -42.20 -40.00
N PRO A 40 -10.49 -41.45 -39.79
CA PRO A 40 -11.84 -41.95 -40.08
C PRO A 40 -12.33 -41.74 -41.51
N LEU A 41 -11.56 -41.01 -42.32
CA LEU A 41 -11.98 -40.61 -43.66
C LEU A 41 -12.17 -41.82 -44.60
N ALA A 42 -11.27 -42.80 -44.50
CA ALA A 42 -11.37 -44.05 -45.25
C ALA A 42 -12.63 -44.88 -44.87
N PRO A 43 -12.87 -45.25 -43.60
CA PRO A 43 -14.06 -46.01 -43.23
C PRO A 43 -15.36 -45.24 -43.46
N SER A 44 -15.36 -43.91 -43.28
CA SER A 44 -16.51 -43.05 -43.61
C SER A 44 -16.85 -43.10 -45.10
N PHE A 45 -15.84 -42.96 -45.97
CA PHE A 45 -16.01 -43.06 -47.42
C PHE A 45 -16.48 -44.46 -47.85
N SER A 46 -15.96 -45.53 -47.23
CA SER A 46 -16.43 -46.90 -47.48
C SER A 46 -17.91 -47.08 -47.13
N ILE A 47 -18.39 -46.47 -46.05
CA ILE A 47 -19.83 -46.46 -45.71
C ILE A 47 -20.64 -45.68 -46.74
N TYR A 48 -20.15 -44.53 -47.21
CA TYR A 48 -20.80 -43.78 -48.28
C TYR A 48 -20.98 -44.63 -49.55
N LEU A 49 -19.92 -45.27 -50.04
CA LEU A 49 -19.97 -46.13 -51.23
C LEU A 49 -20.87 -47.35 -50.99
N ALA A 50 -20.74 -48.02 -49.86
CA ALA A 50 -21.57 -49.17 -49.50
C ALA A 50 -23.07 -48.81 -49.48
N MET A 51 -23.43 -47.66 -48.91
CA MET A 51 -24.83 -47.22 -48.86
C MET A 51 -25.36 -46.72 -50.21
N SER A 52 -24.57 -45.94 -50.95
CA SER A 52 -25.02 -45.33 -52.21
C SER A 52 -25.01 -46.32 -53.37
N GLU A 53 -23.94 -47.10 -53.53
CA GLU A 53 -23.76 -47.99 -54.69
C GLU A 53 -24.38 -49.38 -54.49
N ARG A 54 -24.37 -49.92 -53.27
CA ARG A 54 -24.87 -51.29 -53.01
C ARG A 54 -26.31 -51.29 -52.49
N LEU A 55 -26.61 -50.44 -51.51
CA LEU A 55 -27.96 -50.34 -50.96
C LEU A 55 -28.86 -49.38 -51.75
N HIS A 56 -28.33 -48.69 -52.77
CA HIS A 56 -29.06 -47.72 -53.59
C HIS A 56 -29.78 -46.65 -52.76
N MET A 57 -29.21 -46.30 -51.60
CA MET A 57 -29.75 -45.24 -50.75
C MET A 57 -29.55 -43.89 -51.45
N PRO A 58 -30.49 -42.94 -51.32
CA PRO A 58 -30.29 -41.58 -51.80
C PRO A 58 -28.98 -40.99 -51.28
N ALA A 59 -28.21 -40.35 -52.16
CA ALA A 59 -26.84 -39.89 -51.88
C ALA A 59 -26.74 -39.02 -50.61
N TYR A 60 -27.76 -38.19 -50.33
CA TYR A 60 -27.78 -37.36 -49.12
C TYR A 60 -27.87 -38.18 -47.83
N ILE A 61 -28.58 -39.32 -47.82
CA ILE A 61 -28.67 -40.22 -46.66
C ILE A 61 -27.32 -40.90 -46.43
N ALA A 62 -26.71 -41.41 -47.50
CA ALA A 62 -25.38 -42.02 -47.45
C ALA A 62 -24.31 -41.03 -46.94
N LEU A 63 -24.39 -39.77 -47.40
CA LEU A 63 -23.49 -38.69 -46.97
C LEU A 63 -23.66 -38.36 -45.48
N ILE A 64 -24.90 -38.26 -44.98
CA ILE A 64 -25.18 -38.01 -43.55
C ILE A 64 -24.65 -39.16 -42.69
N ALA A 65 -24.85 -40.41 -43.12
CA ALA A 65 -24.34 -41.58 -42.41
C ALA A 65 -22.81 -41.59 -42.36
N ALA A 66 -22.15 -41.39 -43.50
CA ALA A 66 -20.69 -41.28 -43.57
C ALA A 66 -20.16 -40.12 -42.69
N GLY A 67 -20.77 -38.94 -42.78
CA GLY A 67 -20.41 -37.80 -41.93
C GLY A 67 -20.59 -38.08 -40.43
N THR A 68 -21.61 -38.85 -40.05
CA THR A 68 -21.81 -39.26 -38.65
C THR A 68 -20.68 -40.18 -38.18
N ILE A 69 -20.32 -41.18 -39.00
CA ILE A 69 -19.18 -42.07 -38.73
C ILE A 69 -17.88 -41.28 -38.60
N GLU A 70 -17.65 -40.31 -39.48
CA GLU A 70 -16.47 -39.43 -39.46
C GLU A 70 -16.38 -38.67 -38.12
N ILE A 71 -17.45 -37.99 -37.73
CA ILE A 71 -17.53 -37.20 -36.48
C ILE A 71 -17.28 -38.09 -35.26
N VAL A 72 -17.88 -39.28 -35.23
CA VAL A 72 -17.72 -40.22 -34.13
C VAL A 72 -16.30 -40.78 -34.05
N GLY A 73 -15.70 -41.08 -35.21
CA GLY A 73 -14.32 -41.54 -35.31
C GLY A 73 -13.33 -40.47 -34.84
N MET A 74 -13.51 -39.22 -35.28
CA MET A 74 -12.70 -38.08 -34.84
C MET A 74 -12.84 -37.84 -33.33
N TYR A 75 -14.06 -37.89 -32.80
CA TYR A 75 -14.30 -37.75 -31.37
C TYR A 75 -13.55 -38.82 -30.55
N SER A 76 -13.66 -40.08 -30.97
CA SER A 76 -13.00 -41.21 -30.31
C SER A 76 -11.47 -41.11 -30.37
N ALA A 77 -10.91 -40.71 -31.52
CA ALA A 77 -9.48 -40.49 -31.67
C ALA A 77 -8.98 -39.31 -30.81
N LYS A 78 -9.73 -38.20 -30.78
CA LYS A 78 -9.44 -37.03 -29.94
C LYS A 78 -9.33 -37.40 -28.47
N ILE A 79 -10.27 -38.19 -27.95
CA ILE A 79 -10.24 -38.61 -26.54
C ILE A 79 -9.01 -39.46 -26.25
N SER A 80 -8.67 -40.41 -27.12
CA SER A 80 -7.46 -41.23 -26.94
C SER A 80 -6.18 -40.39 -26.88
N VAL A 81 -6.06 -39.38 -27.74
CA VAL A 81 -4.92 -38.44 -27.74
C VAL A 81 -4.92 -37.56 -26.49
N ARG A 82 -6.09 -37.07 -26.06
CA ARG A 82 -6.21 -36.29 -24.82
C ARG A 82 -5.82 -37.11 -23.58
N CYS A 83 -6.25 -38.37 -23.51
CA CYS A 83 -5.85 -39.30 -22.46
C CYS A 83 -4.34 -39.51 -22.43
N TYR A 84 -3.70 -39.66 -23.61
CA TYR A 84 -2.25 -39.73 -23.71
C TYR A 84 -1.57 -38.47 -23.19
N ARG A 85 -1.99 -37.29 -23.66
CA ARG A 85 -1.42 -36.01 -23.24
C ARG A 85 -1.57 -35.77 -21.73
N TRP A 86 -2.72 -36.09 -21.16
CA TRP A 86 -2.94 -36.05 -19.72
C TRP A 86 -1.95 -36.96 -19.00
N ASN A 87 -1.87 -38.24 -19.38
CA ASN A 87 -1.00 -39.21 -18.73
C ASN A 87 0.50 -38.89 -18.88
N SER A 88 0.91 -38.25 -19.98
CA SER A 88 2.29 -37.80 -20.18
C SER A 88 2.63 -36.53 -19.39
N GLY A 89 1.66 -35.63 -19.18
CA GLY A 89 1.86 -34.34 -18.49
C GLY A 89 1.40 -34.32 -17.02
N ARG A 90 0.89 -35.42 -16.49
CA ARG A 90 0.36 -35.48 -15.11
C ARG A 90 1.47 -35.53 -14.06
N GLY A 91 1.20 -34.94 -12.90
CA GLY A 91 2.03 -35.08 -11.71
C GLY A 91 1.96 -36.48 -11.10
N LYS A 92 2.93 -36.84 -10.26
CA LYS A 92 2.96 -38.16 -9.58
C LYS A 92 1.74 -38.40 -8.67
N SER A 93 1.18 -37.34 -8.09
CA SER A 93 0.00 -37.38 -7.23
C SER A 93 -1.33 -37.34 -7.99
N GLU A 94 -1.31 -37.06 -9.29
CA GLU A 94 -2.52 -36.93 -10.10
C GLU A 94 -2.96 -38.31 -10.63
N ALA A 95 -4.27 -38.57 -10.59
CA ALA A 95 -4.85 -39.82 -11.05
C ALA A 95 -4.60 -40.03 -12.56
N ALA A 96 -4.25 -41.27 -12.92
CA ALA A 96 -4.11 -41.67 -14.31
C ALA A 96 -5.48 -41.90 -14.96
N VAL A 97 -5.60 -41.53 -16.23
CA VAL A 97 -6.82 -41.75 -17.04
C VAL A 97 -6.63 -43.06 -17.83
N PRO A 98 -7.70 -43.88 -18.03
CA PRO A 98 -7.59 -45.17 -18.70
C PRO A 98 -7.38 -45.05 -20.22
N GLN A 99 -6.19 -44.58 -20.63
CA GLN A 99 -5.82 -44.38 -22.03
C GLN A 99 -5.91 -45.66 -22.86
N GLY A 100 -5.47 -46.80 -22.31
CA GLY A 100 -5.53 -48.09 -23.00
C GLY A 100 -6.97 -48.47 -23.37
N LEU A 101 -7.92 -48.22 -22.47
CA LEU A 101 -9.35 -48.46 -22.72
C LEU A 101 -9.87 -47.54 -23.84
N SER A 102 -9.53 -46.26 -23.81
CA SER A 102 -9.90 -45.30 -24.86
C SER A 102 -9.38 -45.74 -26.23
N ILE A 103 -8.11 -46.13 -26.32
CA ILE A 103 -7.50 -46.63 -27.56
C ILE A 103 -8.20 -47.91 -28.04
N ALA A 104 -8.47 -48.84 -27.12
CA ALA A 104 -9.18 -50.08 -27.45
C ALA A 104 -10.60 -49.82 -27.98
N MET A 105 -11.36 -48.93 -27.34
CA MET A 105 -12.71 -48.56 -27.79
C MET A 105 -12.70 -47.86 -29.15
N THR A 106 -11.74 -46.98 -29.39
CA THR A 106 -11.53 -46.36 -30.71
C THR A 106 -11.17 -47.42 -31.77
N GLY A 107 -10.34 -48.40 -31.43
CA GLY A 107 -10.04 -49.54 -32.31
C GLY A 107 -11.26 -50.40 -32.62
N ILE A 108 -12.06 -50.75 -31.60
CA ILE A 108 -13.32 -51.50 -31.76
C ILE A 108 -14.27 -50.74 -32.69
N PHE A 109 -14.43 -49.42 -32.51
CA PHE A 109 -15.23 -48.59 -33.39
C PHE A 109 -14.80 -48.75 -34.86
N TYR A 110 -13.50 -48.59 -35.16
CA TYR A 110 -12.99 -48.73 -36.52
C TYR A 110 -13.19 -50.13 -37.11
N LEU A 111 -12.94 -51.17 -36.32
CA LEU A 111 -13.14 -52.55 -36.74
C LEU A 111 -14.61 -52.84 -37.05
N VAL A 112 -15.54 -52.34 -36.23
CA VAL A 112 -16.97 -52.53 -36.44
C VAL A 112 -17.45 -51.78 -37.67
N VAL A 113 -17.05 -50.52 -37.85
CA VAL A 113 -17.43 -49.73 -39.05
C VAL A 113 -16.87 -50.35 -40.33
N LEU A 114 -15.61 -50.80 -40.32
CA LEU A 114 -15.02 -51.48 -41.47
C LEU A 114 -15.73 -52.80 -41.77
N SER A 115 -16.03 -53.60 -40.72
CA SER A 115 -16.80 -54.84 -40.86
C SER A 115 -18.20 -54.58 -41.41
N MET A 116 -18.83 -53.47 -41.02
CA MET A 116 -20.13 -53.03 -41.52
C MET A 116 -20.05 -52.71 -43.02
N ALA A 117 -19.06 -51.92 -43.44
CA ALA A 117 -18.83 -51.61 -44.85
C ALA A 117 -18.60 -52.88 -45.68
N LEU A 118 -17.70 -53.76 -45.22
CA LEU A 118 -17.40 -55.04 -45.88
C LEU A 118 -18.60 -55.99 -45.93
N THR A 119 -19.44 -56.00 -44.89
CA THR A 119 -20.66 -56.83 -44.86
C THR A 119 -21.65 -56.37 -45.93
N ILE A 120 -21.86 -55.06 -46.07
CA ILE A 120 -22.71 -54.48 -47.11
C ILE A 120 -22.16 -54.79 -48.51
N GLU A 121 -20.84 -54.72 -48.68
CA GLU A 121 -20.19 -54.87 -49.98
C GLU A 121 -20.09 -56.34 -50.44
N LEU A 122 -19.71 -57.25 -49.54
CA LEU A 122 -19.37 -58.64 -49.90
C LEU A 122 -20.52 -59.63 -49.70
N ILE A 123 -21.40 -59.41 -48.70
CA ILE A 123 -22.43 -60.39 -48.31
C ILE A 123 -23.76 -59.69 -48.02
N PRO A 124 -24.52 -59.26 -49.05
CA PRO A 124 -25.78 -58.54 -48.88
C PRO A 124 -26.84 -59.30 -48.07
N SER A 125 -26.78 -60.64 -48.04
CA SER A 125 -27.69 -61.46 -47.22
C SER A 125 -27.50 -61.27 -45.71
N LEU A 126 -26.39 -60.68 -45.27
CA LEU A 126 -26.07 -60.39 -43.87
C LEU A 126 -26.33 -58.93 -43.48
N VAL A 127 -26.98 -58.13 -44.32
CA VAL A 127 -27.31 -56.72 -44.02
C VAL A 127 -28.12 -56.56 -42.72
N SER A 128 -28.88 -57.57 -42.30
CA SER A 128 -29.55 -57.57 -40.99
C SER A 128 -28.60 -57.51 -39.79
N LEU A 129 -27.34 -57.92 -39.94
CA LEU A 129 -26.29 -57.83 -38.90
C LEU A 129 -25.78 -56.40 -38.68
N ILE A 130 -26.13 -55.44 -39.53
CA ILE A 130 -25.78 -54.03 -39.33
C ILE A 130 -26.43 -53.48 -38.06
N PHE A 131 -27.65 -53.91 -37.74
CA PHE A 131 -28.37 -53.42 -36.56
C PHE A 131 -27.63 -53.72 -35.23
N PRO A 132 -27.20 -54.96 -34.94
CA PRO A 132 -26.39 -55.22 -33.75
C PRO A 132 -25.01 -54.55 -33.78
N MET A 133 -24.42 -54.26 -34.96
CA MET A 133 -23.17 -53.49 -35.04
C MET A 133 -23.34 -52.06 -34.53
N PHE A 134 -24.50 -51.41 -34.72
CA PHE A 134 -24.77 -50.10 -34.13
C PHE A 134 -24.75 -50.11 -32.60
N THR A 135 -25.15 -51.22 -31.97
CA THR A 135 -25.05 -51.38 -30.51
C THR A 135 -23.60 -51.39 -30.06
N LEU A 136 -22.71 -52.08 -30.80
CA LEU A 136 -21.28 -52.09 -30.50
C LEU A 136 -20.63 -50.72 -30.66
N ILE A 137 -20.99 -49.99 -31.74
CA ILE A 137 -20.58 -48.59 -31.94
C ILE A 137 -21.05 -47.74 -30.75
N SER A 138 -22.30 -47.87 -30.33
CA SER A 138 -22.87 -47.09 -29.24
C SER A 138 -22.15 -47.35 -27.91
N ILE A 139 -21.78 -48.61 -27.63
CA ILE A 139 -20.99 -48.97 -26.44
C ILE A 139 -19.61 -48.30 -26.50
N ALA A 140 -18.90 -48.40 -27.63
CA ALA A 140 -17.59 -47.78 -27.79
C ALA A 140 -17.63 -46.25 -27.59
N VAL A 141 -18.64 -45.60 -28.18
CA VAL A 141 -18.87 -44.16 -28.02
C VAL A 141 -19.20 -43.79 -26.58
N TYR A 142 -20.09 -44.54 -25.93
CA TYR A 142 -20.49 -44.26 -24.55
C TYR A 142 -19.31 -44.39 -23.57
N VAL A 143 -18.47 -45.42 -23.74
CA VAL A 143 -17.26 -45.59 -22.92
C VAL A 143 -16.30 -44.42 -23.14
N ASN A 144 -16.04 -44.04 -24.39
CA ASN A 144 -15.21 -42.88 -24.71
C ASN A 144 -15.78 -41.58 -24.11
N MET A 145 -17.10 -41.40 -24.16
CA MET A 145 -17.77 -40.26 -23.55
C MET A 145 -17.63 -40.23 -22.03
N ALA A 146 -17.77 -41.38 -21.37
CA ALA A 146 -17.56 -41.49 -19.92
C ALA A 146 -16.11 -41.17 -19.53
N ILE A 147 -15.14 -41.60 -20.34
CA ILE A 147 -13.72 -41.25 -20.16
C ILE A 147 -13.51 -39.74 -20.33
N ASP A 148 -14.09 -39.12 -21.35
CA ASP A 148 -13.99 -37.66 -21.59
C ASP A 148 -14.58 -36.85 -20.42
N GLN A 149 -15.73 -37.27 -19.90
CA GLN A 149 -16.34 -36.62 -18.74
C GLN A 149 -15.44 -36.70 -17.49
N ASN A 150 -14.84 -37.86 -17.24
CA ASN A 150 -13.93 -38.03 -16.11
C ASN A 150 -12.65 -37.20 -16.30
N LEU A 151 -12.08 -37.21 -17.51
CA LEU A 151 -10.90 -36.42 -17.85
C LEU A 151 -11.15 -34.91 -17.64
N ARG A 152 -12.32 -34.39 -18.06
CA ARG A 152 -12.68 -32.98 -17.84
C ARG A 152 -12.76 -32.61 -16.36
N LYS A 153 -13.27 -33.51 -15.50
CA LYS A 153 -13.29 -33.28 -14.06
C LYS A 153 -11.87 -33.15 -13.51
N LEU A 154 -10.99 -34.07 -13.89
CA LEU A 154 -9.57 -34.02 -13.48
C LEU A 154 -8.86 -32.75 -13.97
N GLU A 155 -9.15 -32.29 -15.19
CA GLU A 155 -8.61 -31.03 -15.71
C GLU A 155 -9.10 -29.82 -14.90
N ILE A 156 -10.40 -29.77 -14.56
CA ILE A 156 -10.97 -28.71 -13.74
C ILE A 156 -10.35 -28.71 -12.34
N ASP A 157 -10.27 -29.88 -11.71
CA ASP A 157 -9.69 -30.02 -10.36
C ASP A 157 -8.23 -29.56 -10.36
N LYS A 158 -7.45 -29.92 -11.38
CA LYS A 158 -6.07 -29.44 -11.55
C LYS A 158 -5.99 -27.93 -11.71
N THR A 159 -6.89 -27.32 -12.48
CA THR A 159 -6.91 -25.85 -12.62
C THR A 159 -7.28 -25.15 -11.31
N ASN A 160 -8.21 -25.72 -10.54
CA ASN A 160 -8.58 -25.21 -9.23
C ASN A 160 -7.42 -25.34 -8.23
N ASP A 161 -6.75 -26.49 -8.20
CA ASP A 161 -5.57 -26.71 -7.34
C ASP A 161 -4.44 -25.71 -7.65
N ILE A 162 -4.20 -25.41 -8.93
CA ILE A 162 -3.21 -24.41 -9.34
C ILE A 162 -3.65 -23.01 -8.89
N ALA A 163 -4.93 -22.67 -9.02
CA ALA A 163 -5.48 -21.40 -8.55
C ALA A 163 -5.33 -21.26 -7.02
N ASP A 164 -5.69 -22.30 -6.27
CA ASP A 164 -5.57 -22.35 -4.82
C ASP A 164 -4.11 -22.22 -4.35
N ARG A 165 -3.18 -22.86 -5.04
CA ARG A 165 -1.74 -22.70 -4.76
C ARG A 165 -1.29 -21.27 -4.99
N LYS A 166 -1.72 -20.62 -6.06
CA LYS A 166 -1.39 -19.21 -6.32
C LYS A 166 -1.92 -18.29 -5.23
N VAL A 167 -3.17 -18.51 -4.79
CA VAL A 167 -3.77 -17.77 -3.67
C VAL A 167 -2.97 -17.99 -2.39
N LYS A 168 -2.64 -19.24 -2.04
CA LYS A 168 -1.83 -19.56 -0.85
C LYS A 168 -0.45 -18.92 -0.90
N THR A 169 0.23 -18.95 -2.06
CA THR A 169 1.52 -18.28 -2.23
C THR A 169 1.40 -16.76 -2.11
N GLY A 170 0.36 -16.15 -2.68
CA GLY A 170 0.09 -14.72 -2.54
C GLY A 170 -0.14 -14.34 -1.08
N LEU A 171 -1.00 -15.08 -0.37
CA LEU A 171 -1.28 -14.87 1.05
C LEU A 171 -0.03 -15.05 1.91
N THR A 172 0.84 -16.02 1.58
CA THR A 172 2.12 -16.22 2.29
C THR A 172 3.05 -15.03 2.13
N VAL A 173 3.08 -14.42 0.94
CA VAL A 173 3.86 -13.21 0.67
C VAL A 173 3.30 -12.02 1.46
N GLU A 174 1.98 -11.84 1.47
CA GLU A 174 1.31 -10.77 2.24
C GLU A 174 1.55 -10.92 3.74
N ILE A 175 1.44 -12.13 4.29
CA ILE A 175 1.75 -12.41 5.70
C ILE A 175 3.21 -12.08 6.01
N LYS A 176 4.15 -12.42 5.11
CA LYS A 176 5.56 -12.10 5.29
C LYS A 176 5.80 -10.58 5.29
N GLN A 177 5.14 -9.85 4.40
CA GLN A 177 5.22 -8.38 4.35
C GLN A 177 4.62 -7.73 5.60
N ALA A 178 3.45 -8.19 6.04
CA ALA A 178 2.81 -7.72 7.27
C ALA A 178 3.69 -7.97 8.50
N LYS A 179 4.39 -9.11 8.55
CA LYS A 179 5.34 -9.41 9.62
C LYS A 179 6.52 -8.43 9.63
N ILE A 180 7.12 -8.14 8.46
CA ILE A 180 8.22 -7.16 8.34
C ILE A 180 7.75 -5.76 8.77
N TYR A 181 6.55 -5.37 8.38
CA TYR A 181 5.95 -4.10 8.79
C TYR A 181 5.77 -4.02 10.31
N LEU A 182 5.25 -5.09 10.94
CA LEU A 182 5.12 -5.15 12.39
C LEU A 182 6.46 -5.10 13.12
N GLU A 183 7.49 -5.77 12.61
CA GLU A 183 8.85 -5.68 13.15
C GLU A 183 9.39 -4.25 13.05
N THR A 184 9.17 -3.57 11.94
CA THR A 184 9.57 -2.16 11.76
C THR A 184 8.84 -1.23 12.72
N VAL A 185 7.52 -1.42 12.91
CA VAL A 185 6.74 -0.62 13.87
C VAL A 185 7.23 -0.86 15.30
N ARG A 186 7.53 -2.12 15.66
CA ARG A 186 8.10 -2.46 16.97
C ARG A 186 9.42 -1.74 17.21
N ASP A 187 10.32 -1.77 16.24
CA ASP A 187 11.64 -1.12 16.36
C ASP A 187 11.49 0.40 16.50
N ASN A 188 10.60 1.03 15.74
CA ASN A 188 10.28 2.45 15.87
C ASN A 188 9.71 2.80 17.25
N ILE A 189 8.84 1.95 17.82
CA ILE A 189 8.29 2.14 19.16
C ILE A 189 9.41 2.03 20.21
N SER A 190 10.29 1.03 20.09
CA SER A 190 11.44 0.87 20.99
C SER A 190 12.39 2.06 20.92
N GLN A 191 12.67 2.59 19.72
CA GLN A 191 13.47 3.80 19.55
C GLN A 191 12.79 5.04 20.15
N ALA A 192 11.49 5.22 19.93
CA ALA A 192 10.74 6.33 20.52
C ALA A 192 10.71 6.25 22.05
N GLN A 193 10.60 5.04 22.61
CA GLN A 193 10.63 4.83 24.06
C GLN A 193 12.01 5.11 24.65
N GLN A 194 13.09 4.74 23.95
CA GLN A 194 14.45 5.09 24.36
C GLN A 194 14.65 6.60 24.34
N ALA A 195 14.28 7.27 23.24
CA ALA A 195 14.38 8.72 23.12
C ALA A 195 13.55 9.45 24.20
N ALA A 196 12.36 8.95 24.54
CA ALA A 196 11.56 9.50 25.63
C ALA A 196 12.24 9.34 27.01
N THR A 197 12.95 8.22 27.23
CA THR A 197 13.70 7.96 28.47
C THR A 197 14.93 8.86 28.56
N ASP A 198 15.65 9.03 27.46
CA ASP A 198 16.82 9.90 27.37
C ASP A 198 16.40 11.37 27.63
N ASN A 199 15.34 11.85 26.97
CA ASN A 199 14.78 13.18 27.20
C ASN A 199 14.31 13.40 28.64
N ALA A 200 13.68 12.38 29.27
CA ALA A 200 13.27 12.47 30.67
C ALA A 200 14.48 12.56 31.62
N THR A 201 15.56 11.86 31.30
CA THR A 201 16.81 11.90 32.06
C THR A 201 17.49 13.25 31.93
N GLU A 202 17.55 13.81 30.72
CA GLU A 202 18.08 15.15 30.47
C GLU A 202 17.28 16.21 31.23
N ALA A 203 15.95 16.15 31.19
CA ALA A 203 15.08 17.06 31.94
C ALA A 203 15.32 16.96 33.46
N GLN A 204 15.54 15.75 33.99
CA GLN A 204 15.86 15.53 35.40
C GLN A 204 17.22 16.12 35.78
N GLN A 205 18.24 15.99 34.92
CA GLN A 205 19.56 16.59 35.13
C GLN A 205 19.49 18.13 35.11
N GLN A 206 18.74 18.72 34.17
CA GLN A 206 18.52 20.17 34.14
C GLN A 206 17.82 20.67 35.40
N ALA A 207 16.80 19.94 35.89
CA ALA A 207 16.13 20.28 37.13
C ALA A 207 17.06 20.22 38.35
N GLN A 208 17.99 19.26 38.40
CA GLN A 208 19.03 19.19 39.44
C GLN A 208 19.99 20.37 39.37
N GLN A 209 20.49 20.71 38.18
CA GLN A 209 21.38 21.87 37.99
C GLN A 209 20.72 23.18 38.41
N LEU A 210 19.45 23.38 38.06
CA LEU A 210 18.65 24.52 38.51
C LEU A 210 18.47 24.54 40.02
N GLY A 211 18.26 23.39 40.64
CA GLY A 211 18.21 23.25 42.10
C GLY A 211 19.52 23.69 42.77
N ASP A 212 20.65 23.20 42.28
CA ASP A 212 21.97 23.56 42.79
C ASP A 212 22.26 25.07 42.62
N GLU A 213 21.84 25.66 41.50
CA GLU A 213 22.00 27.10 41.25
C GLU A 213 21.15 27.94 42.21
N ILE A 214 19.91 27.51 42.49
CA ILE A 214 19.04 28.17 43.48
C ILE A 214 19.69 28.13 44.86
N ASP A 215 20.25 26.99 45.28
CA ASP A 215 20.92 26.86 46.58
C ASP A 215 22.16 27.76 46.68
N ILE A 216 22.95 27.86 45.62
CA ILE A 216 24.09 28.79 45.54
C ILE A 216 23.62 30.24 45.66
N GLN A 217 22.55 30.62 44.95
CA GLN A 217 22.00 31.97 45.02
C GLN A 217 21.42 32.27 46.41
N ALA A 218 20.76 31.30 47.05
CA ALA A 218 20.25 31.43 48.41
C ALA A 218 21.41 31.67 49.40
N ALA A 219 22.49 30.89 49.34
CA ALA A 219 23.67 31.08 50.17
C ALA A 219 24.34 32.45 49.94
N LYS A 220 24.38 32.91 48.68
CA LYS A 220 24.88 34.25 48.34
C LYS A 220 23.99 35.35 48.94
N LEU A 221 22.68 35.18 48.90
CA LEU A 221 21.72 36.10 49.50
C LEU A 221 21.91 36.17 51.02
N GLU A 222 22.07 35.03 51.70
CA GLU A 222 22.39 34.97 53.13
C GLU A 222 23.72 35.67 53.46
N ALA A 223 24.76 35.48 52.64
CA ALA A 223 26.02 36.19 52.83
C ALA A 223 25.86 37.71 52.66
N LEU A 224 25.00 38.15 51.75
CA LEU A 224 24.69 39.57 51.54
C LEU A 224 23.89 40.15 52.69
N THR A 225 22.91 39.43 53.25
CA THR A 225 22.14 39.92 54.42
C THR A 225 23.01 40.02 55.67
N VAL A 226 23.97 39.10 55.86
CA VAL A 226 25.01 39.19 56.90
C VAL A 226 25.90 40.42 56.67
N LYS A 227 26.32 40.69 55.43
CA LYS A 227 27.07 41.90 55.11
C LYS A 227 26.26 43.17 55.37
N GLU A 228 24.99 43.21 54.98
CA GLU A 228 24.10 44.36 55.20
C GLU A 228 23.91 44.65 56.69
N THR A 229 23.68 43.61 57.51
CA THR A 229 23.56 43.78 58.97
C THR A 229 24.84 44.30 59.59
N LYS A 230 26.00 43.82 59.14
CA LYS A 230 27.31 44.37 59.56
C LYS A 230 27.46 45.84 59.17
N LEU A 231 27.14 46.19 57.93
CA LEU A 231 27.26 47.55 57.42
C LEU A 231 26.31 48.52 58.15
N LYS A 232 25.09 48.08 58.48
CA LYS A 232 24.16 48.84 59.33
C LYS A 232 24.74 49.07 60.73
N ALA A 233 25.38 48.06 61.34
CA ALA A 233 26.05 48.22 62.62
C ALA A 233 27.22 49.23 62.54
N ASP A 234 28.03 49.15 61.48
CA ASP A 234 29.13 50.08 61.23
C ASP A 234 28.62 51.53 61.01
N ILE A 235 27.51 51.71 60.28
CA ILE A 235 26.86 53.03 60.11
C ILE A 235 26.39 53.59 61.45
N VAL A 236 25.81 52.77 62.33
CA VAL A 236 25.41 53.21 63.68
C VAL A 236 26.63 53.63 64.49
N GLN A 237 27.75 52.91 64.38
CA GLN A 237 29.01 53.32 65.01
C GLN A 237 29.56 54.63 64.43
N LEU A 238 29.58 54.77 63.11
CA LEU A 238 30.01 55.98 62.42
C LEU A 238 29.11 57.18 62.75
N GLN A 239 27.80 57.00 62.89
CA GLN A 239 26.90 58.05 63.36
C GLN A 239 27.17 58.42 64.81
N LYS A 240 27.55 57.45 65.65
CA LYS A 240 28.00 57.70 67.04
C LYS A 240 29.32 58.48 67.06
N GLN A 241 30.27 58.15 66.20
CA GLN A 241 31.53 58.89 66.01
C GLN A 241 31.29 60.30 65.45
N ARG A 242 30.40 60.46 64.48
CA ARG A 242 29.97 61.78 64.00
C ARG A 242 29.22 62.56 65.08
N LYS A 243 28.50 61.91 66.00
CA LYS A 243 27.91 62.59 67.18
C LYS A 243 28.97 63.08 68.17
N SER A 244 30.12 62.41 68.27
CA SER A 244 31.27 62.90 69.05
C SER A 244 32.13 63.94 68.31
N GLU A 245 32.14 63.95 66.98
CA GLU A 245 32.85 64.96 66.17
C GLU A 245 31.99 66.22 65.89
N LYS A 246 30.66 66.13 65.97
CA LYS A 246 29.72 67.24 65.74
C LYS A 246 29.38 68.01 67.04
N SER A 247 30.38 68.24 67.88
CA SER A 247 30.42 69.26 68.94
C SER A 247 31.44 70.38 68.63
N ALA A 248 31.88 70.48 67.36
CA ALA A 248 32.58 71.64 66.85
C ALA A 248 32.11 71.92 65.42
N THR A 249 31.90 73.20 65.12
CA THR A 249 31.57 73.76 63.80
C THR A 249 30.10 73.67 63.36
N ALA A 250 29.36 74.71 63.76
CA ALA A 250 28.23 75.25 63.03
C ALA A 250 28.74 76.08 61.85
N THR A 251 28.25 75.86 60.63
CA THR A 251 27.99 76.92 59.61
C THR A 251 27.42 76.34 58.31
N ASP A 252 26.42 77.05 57.78
CA ASP A 252 26.09 77.27 56.37
C ASP A 252 25.43 76.16 55.52
N ALA A 253 24.10 76.27 55.40
CA ALA A 253 23.33 75.80 54.27
C ALA A 253 23.34 76.86 53.15
N PRO A 254 23.82 76.56 51.93
CA PRO A 254 23.68 77.46 50.79
C PRO A 254 22.34 77.23 50.10
N THR A 255 21.51 78.26 50.15
CA THR A 255 20.32 78.44 49.31
C THR A 255 20.78 78.68 47.88
N ALA A 256 20.77 77.64 47.02
CA ALA A 256 21.08 77.78 45.60
C ALA A 256 19.85 78.26 44.82
N THR A 257 19.91 79.54 44.49
CA THR A 257 19.09 80.34 43.59
C THR A 257 18.88 79.70 42.21
N GLY A 258 17.62 79.46 41.87
CA GLY A 258 16.97 80.02 40.66
C GLY A 258 17.27 79.41 39.29
N ASP A 259 18.51 79.43 38.82
CA ASP A 259 18.76 79.48 37.35
C ASP A 259 19.52 78.27 36.77
N ASP A 260 20.15 77.42 37.59
CA ASP A 260 20.99 76.30 37.11
C ASP A 260 20.19 75.01 36.78
N THR A 261 18.95 74.90 37.27
CA THR A 261 18.17 73.66 37.15
C THR A 261 17.72 73.41 35.71
N THR A 262 17.47 74.48 34.96
CA THR A 262 17.08 74.42 33.54
C THR A 262 18.27 74.04 32.66
N GLN A 263 19.49 74.53 32.95
CA GLN A 263 20.70 74.15 32.21
C GLN A 263 21.12 72.70 32.46
N GLN A 264 21.08 72.24 33.72
CA GLN A 264 21.31 70.83 34.04
C GLN A 264 20.27 69.91 33.39
N ALA A 265 19.01 70.34 33.36
CA ALA A 265 17.96 69.59 32.65
C ALA A 265 18.24 69.52 31.15
N ARG A 266 18.66 70.62 30.50
CA ARG A 266 19.07 70.62 29.08
C ARG A 266 20.22 69.63 28.83
N SER A 267 21.29 69.68 29.63
CA SER A 267 22.45 68.80 29.47
C SER A 267 22.06 67.31 29.54
N ILE A 268 21.27 66.93 30.56
CA ILE A 268 20.81 65.54 30.74
C ILE A 268 19.90 65.10 29.59
N LEU A 269 19.00 65.96 29.13
CA LEU A 269 18.09 65.64 28.03
C LEU A 269 18.85 65.48 26.70
N THR A 270 19.84 66.32 26.43
CA THR A 270 20.69 66.22 25.23
C THR A 270 21.53 64.93 25.23
N GLU A 271 22.11 64.54 26.38
CA GLU A 271 22.85 63.28 26.50
C GLU A 271 21.98 62.05 26.26
N ILE A 272 20.79 62.01 26.88
CA ILE A 272 19.86 60.89 26.77
C ILE A 272 19.34 60.73 25.34
N ARG A 273 19.06 61.85 24.66
CA ARG A 273 18.66 61.86 23.25
C ARG A 273 19.79 61.45 22.32
N ARG A 274 21.03 61.87 22.58
CA ARG A 274 22.23 61.42 21.83
C ARG A 274 22.41 59.90 21.91
N ASN A 275 21.99 59.29 23.02
CA ASN A 275 22.01 57.85 23.24
C ASN A 275 20.75 57.12 22.74
N GLY A 276 19.83 57.80 22.05
CA GLY A 276 18.61 57.21 21.47
C GLY A 276 17.59 56.69 22.50
N SER A 277 17.71 57.11 23.76
CA SER A 277 16.86 56.63 24.86
C SER A 277 15.82 57.68 25.26
N GLU A 278 14.69 57.24 25.83
CA GLU A 278 13.70 58.14 26.42
C GLU A 278 13.79 58.13 27.95
N ILE A 279 13.70 59.30 28.59
CA ILE A 279 13.62 59.43 30.06
C ILE A 279 12.23 59.88 30.49
N SER A 280 11.70 59.28 31.56
CA SER A 280 10.44 59.75 32.16
C SER A 280 10.67 61.07 32.93
N GLY A 281 9.68 61.97 32.94
CA GLY A 281 9.82 63.23 33.68
C GLY A 281 10.01 63.06 35.19
N ALA A 282 9.54 61.94 35.76
CA ALA A 282 9.77 61.60 37.17
C ALA A 282 11.25 61.26 37.44
N GLU A 283 11.87 60.55 36.49
CA GLU A 283 13.29 60.18 36.57
C GLU A 283 14.19 61.38 36.33
N LEU A 284 13.82 62.29 35.40
CA LEU A 284 14.51 63.57 35.23
C LEU A 284 14.48 64.40 36.53
N GLY A 285 13.33 64.45 37.20
CA GLY A 285 13.21 65.12 38.51
C GLY A 285 14.13 64.53 39.57
N ARG A 286 14.22 63.19 39.64
CA ARG A 286 15.16 62.49 40.54
C ARG A 286 16.61 62.84 40.24
N ARG A 287 17.02 62.84 38.97
CA ARG A 287 18.41 63.17 38.56
C ARG A 287 18.79 64.62 38.86
N LEU A 288 17.83 65.54 38.83
CA LEU A 288 18.02 66.94 39.21
C LEU A 288 17.97 67.18 40.74
N GLY A 289 17.68 66.13 41.54
CA GLY A 289 17.43 66.29 42.98
C GLY A 289 16.18 67.14 43.28
N LYS A 290 15.20 67.16 42.37
CA LYS A 290 13.97 67.95 42.47
C LYS A 290 12.73 67.04 42.46
N SER A 291 11.55 67.63 42.62
CA SER A 291 10.30 66.89 42.57
C SER A 291 10.05 66.31 41.18
N GLY A 292 9.41 65.14 41.13
CA GLY A 292 9.02 64.53 39.85
C GLY A 292 8.03 65.38 39.04
N THR A 293 7.29 66.29 39.67
CA THR A 293 6.43 67.27 38.98
C THR A 293 7.23 68.34 38.25
N LEU A 294 8.31 68.86 38.86
CA LEU A 294 9.22 69.80 38.19
C LEU A 294 9.95 69.13 37.01
N GLY A 295 10.38 67.88 37.18
CA GLY A 295 11.02 67.12 36.10
C GLY A 295 10.10 66.86 34.90
N ARG A 296 8.79 66.64 35.12
CA ARG A 296 7.81 66.56 34.01
C ARG A 296 7.64 67.89 33.29
N LYS A 297 7.58 69.00 34.02
CA LYS A 297 7.46 70.34 33.44
C LYS A 297 8.69 70.70 32.59
N LEU A 298 9.90 70.53 33.14
CA LEU A 298 11.16 70.79 32.44
C LEU A 298 11.36 69.88 31.22
N LYS A 299 10.97 68.60 31.30
CA LYS A 299 10.98 67.71 30.14
C LYS A 299 10.12 68.29 29.02
N ASN A 300 8.87 68.65 29.30
CA ASN A 300 7.95 69.13 28.28
C ASN A 300 8.38 70.48 27.67
N GLU A 301 9.00 71.36 28.46
CA GLU A 301 9.46 72.67 27.98
C GLU A 301 10.77 72.58 27.16
N LEU A 302 11.69 71.68 27.52
CA LEU A 302 13.04 71.65 26.94
C LEU A 302 13.26 70.54 25.90
N TRP A 303 12.38 69.55 25.80
CA TRP A 303 12.57 68.40 24.91
C TRP A 303 12.58 68.78 23.42
N ASP A 304 11.76 69.76 23.06
CA ASP A 304 11.69 70.27 21.69
C ASP A 304 12.84 71.26 21.38
N GLU A 305 13.30 72.04 22.37
CA GLU A 305 14.47 72.92 22.23
C GLU A 305 15.78 72.11 22.08
N ALA A 306 15.92 71.00 22.81
CA ALA A 306 17.08 70.11 22.66
C ALA A 306 17.13 69.41 21.27
N ALA A 307 16.06 69.48 20.48
CA ALA A 307 16.05 68.96 19.11
C ALA A 307 16.81 69.86 18.12
N THR A 308 16.84 71.17 18.35
CA THR A 308 17.30 72.16 17.38
C THR A 308 18.80 72.48 17.51
N GLU A 309 19.42 72.27 18.68
CA GLU A 309 20.87 72.51 18.87
C GLU A 309 21.78 71.35 18.41
N GLY A 310 21.21 70.16 18.15
CA GLY A 310 21.98 68.96 17.78
C GLY A 310 22.32 68.79 16.30
N GLU A 311 21.80 69.66 15.42
CA GLU A 311 21.82 69.42 13.95
C GLU A 311 23.06 69.96 13.22
N THR A 312 24.11 70.34 13.94
CA THR A 312 25.34 70.90 13.34
C THR A 312 26.61 70.12 13.66
N ILE A 313 26.61 68.78 13.60
CA ILE A 313 27.87 68.02 13.63
C ILE A 313 27.90 66.90 12.57
N ALA A 314 28.63 67.21 11.50
CA ALA A 314 29.50 66.38 10.69
C ALA A 314 28.97 65.03 10.16
N GLN A 315 28.61 65.04 8.87
CA GLN A 315 28.63 63.85 8.01
C GLN A 315 29.98 63.13 8.09
N PRO A 316 30.04 61.83 8.42
CA PRO A 316 31.23 61.03 8.20
C PRO A 316 31.32 60.67 6.71
N ASN A 317 32.35 61.23 6.07
CA ASN A 317 32.85 60.82 4.77
C ASN A 317 33.13 59.30 4.73
N GLY A 318 32.46 58.61 3.81
CA GLY A 318 33.13 57.91 2.71
C GLY A 318 33.88 56.60 2.97
N LYS A 319 33.49 55.60 2.16
CA LYS A 319 34.23 54.39 1.71
C LYS A 319 34.36 53.26 2.75
N MET A 320 34.22 51.98 2.38
CA MET A 320 34.70 51.34 1.16
C MET A 320 33.71 50.33 0.55
N GLU A 321 33.68 50.33 -0.78
CA GLU A 321 33.39 49.17 -1.62
C GLU A 321 34.37 48.04 -1.28
N ALA A 322 33.87 46.81 -1.24
CA ALA A 322 34.67 45.62 -1.50
C ALA A 322 33.81 44.61 -2.27
N ASN A 323 34.38 44.17 -3.38
CA ASN A 323 34.00 42.99 -4.16
C ASN A 323 33.89 41.73 -3.30
#